data_AF-A0A524ECA1-F1
#
_entry.id   AF-A0A524ECA1-F1
#
_cell.length_a   1.000
_cell.length_b   1.000
_cell.length_c   1.000
_cell.angle_alpha   90.00
_cell.angle_beta   90.00
_cell.angle_gamma   90.00
#
_symmetry.space_group_name_H-M   'P 1'
#
loop_
_entity.id
_entity.type
_entity.pdbx_description
1 polymer ?
#
loop_
_entity_poly.entity_id
_entity_poly.type
_entity_poly.pdbx_seq_one_letter_code
_entity_poly.pdbx_strand_id
1 'polypeptide(L)'
;MNQRRETLALAGIILICITSIGSVYLIFTGNPAPAPEVSVRGGYVLDQTTDQTVIRAMALSIQLNLSAHAGGLLNNHQVLITNINTHRVTFSSNVSYSIVYSNGSSNILRLETQLPNASITMDTSDASPLNFYVFGDSQGYQGSIQDIVTTANHLHPDMLFHCGDITPFGQEKQYQRFDDATGNLSVPLFLTAGNHDIKLNGGQRYQSRYGPSTYSFDFGGAHFTIFNSSAGDVSESILQWLEDDLSTAVAEHKFVFTHIPPFDPRPGGNHTLLNTTTATRLMNIFESESVNVVFAGHIHMFNVSTPSTVTYVITGGAGATLYETAEKGGIYHYVNVTVSGPQVRIEPVALEEPSFARDQVVIRGRNEDLTLTIDDLMQLPTIEGFSSFQNQLENWHGQGVYKGVKISDLLALVGGMTTENTLRVTANDGYQQEFCYDNVYPNESWYQLQGDMILAYSYNGTTVPDWSTGLRLAMLPEDGQYSNGDCLQTSAPGMGCDIYLSAGARWVRYTQIIEVVP
;
A
#
# COMPACT_ATOMS: atom_id res chain seq x y z
N MET A 1 21.90 59.98 21.59
CA MET A 1 20.88 59.78 22.63
C MET A 1 19.74 59.01 21.99
N ASN A 2 19.81 57.67 21.99
CA ASN A 2 19.19 56.76 22.98
C ASN A 2 17.65 56.86 22.92
N GLN A 3 16.86 55.81 22.70
CA GLN A 3 17.06 54.39 23.04
C GLN A 3 16.06 53.51 22.27
N ARG A 4 16.46 52.24 22.10
CA ARG A 4 15.73 51.12 21.49
C ARG A 4 14.43 50.80 22.27
N ARG A 5 13.40 50.36 21.54
CA ARG A 5 12.29 49.56 22.10
C ARG A 5 12.76 48.10 22.17
N GLU A 6 12.98 47.61 23.38
CA GLU A 6 13.03 46.18 23.68
C GLU A 6 11.64 45.77 24.17
N THR A 7 10.99 44.88 23.44
CA THR A 7 9.78 44.20 23.89
C THR A 7 10.23 42.84 24.45
N LEU A 8 10.44 42.77 25.76
CA LEU A 8 10.57 41.50 26.47
C LEU A 8 9.21 40.80 26.47
N ALA A 9 9.11 39.66 25.78
CA ALA A 9 8.03 38.71 25.98
C ALA A 9 8.28 37.97 27.30
N LEU A 10 7.68 38.45 28.40
CA LEU A 10 7.62 37.70 29.65
C LEU A 10 6.63 36.53 29.48
N ALA A 11 7.12 35.31 29.68
CA ALA A 11 6.31 34.11 29.85
C ALA A 11 5.38 34.28 31.06
N GLY A 12 4.09 33.99 30.87
CA GLY A 12 3.06 34.12 31.89
C GLY A 12 3.25 33.11 33.03
N ILE A 13 3.43 33.62 34.25
CA ILE A 13 3.36 32.87 35.50
C ILE A 13 2.00 33.18 36.13
N ILE A 14 1.13 32.17 36.29
CA ILE A 14 -0.10 32.30 37.07
C ILE A 14 0.23 31.93 38.53
N LEU A 15 0.17 32.91 39.42
CA LEU A 15 0.37 32.73 40.85
C LEU A 15 -1.00 32.53 41.53
N ILE A 16 -1.33 31.32 41.98
CA ILE A 16 -2.50 31.07 42.82
C ILE A 16 -2.04 30.98 44.28
N CYS A 17 -2.31 32.02 45.06
CA CYS A 17 -2.11 32.03 46.51
C CYS A 17 -3.39 31.59 47.22
N ILE A 18 -3.37 30.42 47.86
CA ILE A 18 -4.39 30.04 48.86
C ILE A 18 -3.71 30.07 50.23
N THR A 19 -4.11 31.01 51.07
CA THR A 19 -3.62 31.13 52.44
C THR A 19 -4.52 30.36 53.41
N SER A 20 -4.10 29.15 53.80
CA SER A 20 -4.33 28.64 55.16
C SER A 20 -3.40 27.46 55.46
N ILE A 21 -2.39 27.74 56.27
CA ILE A 21 -1.65 26.80 57.14
C ILE A 21 -0.99 25.60 56.43
N GLY A 22 0.33 25.72 56.19
CA GLY A 22 1.23 24.58 55.99
C GLY A 22 1.55 24.23 54.53
N SER A 23 2.81 24.44 54.15
CA SER A 23 3.46 24.02 52.88
C SER A 23 3.02 24.78 51.62
N VAL A 24 3.89 25.66 51.13
CA VAL A 24 3.79 26.26 49.79
C VAL A 24 4.31 25.24 48.77
N TYR A 25 3.41 24.66 47.97
CA TYR A 25 3.80 23.93 46.77
C TYR A 25 3.91 24.92 45.60
N LEU A 26 5.13 25.20 45.15
CA LEU A 26 5.37 25.85 43.87
C LEU A 26 5.15 24.80 42.77
N ILE A 27 3.96 24.78 42.16
CA ILE A 27 3.73 24.02 40.94
C ILE A 27 4.20 24.90 39.78
N PHE A 28 5.43 24.66 39.32
CA PHE A 28 5.89 25.19 38.05
C PHE A 28 5.23 24.39 36.93
N THR A 29 4.16 24.92 36.33
CA THR A 29 3.73 24.47 35.00
C THR A 29 4.63 25.18 33.98
N GLY A 30 5.89 24.76 33.90
CA GLY A 30 6.73 25.11 32.76
C GLY A 30 6.06 24.56 31.50
N ASN A 31 6.02 25.34 30.42
CA ASN A 31 5.70 24.75 29.12
C ASN A 31 6.65 23.55 28.91
N PRO A 32 6.14 22.38 28.47
CA PRO A 32 6.99 21.24 28.22
C PRO A 32 8.12 21.67 27.27
N ALA A 33 9.35 21.22 27.56
CA ALA A 33 10.49 21.52 26.72
C ALA A 33 10.17 21.05 25.30
N PRO A 34 10.36 21.88 24.26
CA PRO A 34 10.07 21.47 22.89
C PRO A 34 10.93 20.27 22.50
N ALA A 35 10.41 19.43 21.59
CA ALA A 35 11.12 18.29 21.04
C ALA A 35 12.44 18.72 20.38
N PRO A 36 13.49 17.89 20.39
CA PRO A 36 14.78 18.27 19.81
C PRO A 36 14.69 18.52 18.30
N GLU A 37 15.52 19.40 17.75
CA GLU A 37 15.68 19.50 16.31
C GLU A 37 16.38 18.23 15.80
N VAL A 38 15.88 17.67 14.68
CA VAL A 38 16.39 16.43 14.09
C VAL A 38 16.80 16.66 12.64
N SER A 39 18.00 16.20 12.31
CA SER A 39 18.47 16.03 10.93
C SER A 39 18.87 14.58 10.74
N VAL A 40 18.34 13.94 9.71
CA VAL A 40 18.59 12.53 9.41
C VAL A 40 18.91 12.33 7.93
N ARG A 41 19.95 11.54 7.63
CA ARG A 41 20.26 11.00 6.30
C ARG A 41 20.09 9.48 6.34
N GLY A 42 19.55 8.90 5.27
CA GLY A 42 19.23 7.47 5.21
C GLY A 42 18.04 7.04 6.06
N GLY A 43 17.29 7.99 6.63
CA GLY A 43 16.11 7.72 7.44
C GLY A 43 15.06 8.82 7.30
N TYR A 44 13.86 8.57 7.82
CA TYR A 44 12.76 9.51 7.82
C TYR A 44 12.15 9.61 9.22
N VAL A 45 11.91 10.83 9.70
CA VAL A 45 11.26 11.08 11.00
C VAL A 45 9.76 10.88 10.82
N LEU A 46 9.22 9.81 11.41
CA LEU A 46 7.78 9.49 11.35
C LEU A 46 7.00 10.25 12.42
N ASP A 47 7.55 10.31 13.63
CA ASP A 47 6.94 10.98 14.76
C ASP A 47 8.02 11.55 15.67
N GLN A 48 7.65 12.60 16.39
CA GLN A 48 8.55 13.28 17.30
C GLN A 48 7.78 13.92 18.45
N THR A 49 8.24 13.58 19.66
CA THR A 49 7.79 14.14 20.92
C THR A 49 8.98 14.69 21.70
N THR A 50 8.72 15.26 22.87
CA THR A 50 9.76 15.76 23.78
C THR A 50 10.71 14.65 24.23
N ASP A 51 10.17 13.44 24.37
CA ASP A 51 10.86 12.32 25.01
C ASP A 51 11.35 11.28 24.00
N GLN A 52 10.80 11.27 22.78
CA GLN A 52 11.11 10.28 21.77
C GLN A 52 11.07 10.84 20.34
N THR A 53 12.04 10.42 19.54
CA THR A 53 12.05 10.56 18.08
C THR A 53 11.93 9.18 17.44
N VAL A 54 10.97 9.03 16.52
CA VAL A 54 10.72 7.79 15.77
C VAL A 54 11.24 7.96 14.35
N ILE A 55 12.21 7.13 13.97
CA ILE A 55 12.84 7.13 12.66
C ILE A 55 12.58 5.80 11.98
N ARG A 56 12.11 5.87 10.75
CA ARG A 56 12.12 4.73 9.84
C ARG A 56 13.40 4.75 9.03
N ALA A 57 14.14 3.64 8.99
CA ALA A 57 15.27 3.48 8.11
C ALA A 57 14.81 3.48 6.64
N MET A 58 15.38 4.37 5.84
CA MET A 58 15.17 4.51 4.38
C MET A 58 16.43 4.10 3.59
N ALA A 59 17.48 3.69 4.31
CA ALA A 59 18.73 3.13 3.83
C ALA A 59 19.28 2.17 4.89
N LEU A 60 20.29 1.38 4.52
CA LEU A 60 20.96 0.46 5.44
C LEU A 60 22.06 1.11 6.29
N SER A 61 22.35 2.40 6.03
CA SER A 61 23.14 3.27 6.90
C SER A 61 22.36 4.56 7.19
N ILE A 62 22.40 5.02 8.45
CA ILE A 62 21.73 6.25 8.90
C ILE A 62 22.74 7.15 9.59
N GLN A 63 22.65 8.46 9.31
CA GLN A 63 23.32 9.50 10.10
C GLN A 63 22.26 10.40 10.71
N LEU A 64 22.18 10.41 12.04
CA LEU A 64 21.20 11.16 12.81
C LEU A 64 21.91 12.20 13.67
N ASN A 65 21.46 13.45 13.60
CA ASN A 65 21.88 14.52 14.48
C ASN A 65 20.66 15.08 15.22
N LEU A 66 20.77 15.17 16.55
CA LEU A 66 19.77 15.76 17.43
C LEU A 66 20.36 17.00 18.13
N SER A 67 19.55 18.04 18.28
CA SER A 67 19.91 19.28 18.99
C SER A 67 18.77 19.72 19.89
N ALA A 68 19.01 19.77 21.20
CA ALA A 68 18.05 20.28 22.18
C ALA A 68 17.89 21.80 22.05
N HIS A 69 16.67 22.31 22.22
CA HIS A 69 16.41 23.74 22.16
C HIS A 69 16.96 24.49 23.38
N ALA A 70 17.38 25.75 23.14
CA ALA A 70 17.75 26.74 24.16
C ALA A 70 18.78 26.26 25.21
N GLY A 71 19.68 25.35 24.84
CA GLY A 71 20.69 24.79 25.76
C GLY A 71 20.14 23.76 26.74
N GLY A 72 18.96 23.20 26.47
CA GLY A 72 18.43 22.01 27.15
C GLY A 72 19.32 20.77 26.95
N LEU A 73 18.95 19.66 27.59
CA LEU A 73 19.74 18.42 27.56
C LEU A 73 18.97 17.31 26.86
N LEU A 74 19.68 16.45 26.13
CA LEU A 74 19.11 15.26 25.50
C LEU A 74 19.02 14.04 26.43
N ASN A 75 19.31 14.21 27.71
CA ASN A 75 19.32 13.09 28.66
C ASN A 75 17.96 12.38 28.69
N ASN A 76 17.97 11.05 28.61
CA ASN A 76 16.81 10.17 28.54
C ASN A 76 15.96 10.26 27.27
N HIS A 77 16.27 11.17 26.33
CA HIS A 77 15.58 11.19 25.06
C HIS A 77 15.80 9.85 24.32
N GLN A 78 14.74 9.31 23.76
CA GLN A 78 14.75 8.01 23.10
C GLN A 78 14.73 8.18 21.58
N VAL A 79 15.51 7.36 20.89
CA VAL A 79 15.47 7.23 19.44
C VAL A 79 15.00 5.83 19.11
N LEU A 80 13.76 5.70 18.63
CA LEU A 80 13.24 4.46 18.07
C LEU A 80 13.61 4.41 16.58
N ILE A 81 14.40 3.43 16.20
CA ILE A 81 14.77 3.18 14.79
C ILE A 81 14.09 1.89 14.35
N THR A 82 13.25 1.98 13.33
CA THR A 82 12.50 0.85 12.74
C THR A 82 13.01 0.52 11.33
N ASN A 83 12.56 -0.61 10.78
CA ASN A 83 12.94 -1.10 9.45
C ASN A 83 14.43 -1.47 9.33
N ILE A 84 14.99 -2.11 10.35
CA ILE A 84 16.39 -2.49 10.42
C ILE A 84 16.51 -3.99 10.69
N ASN A 85 17.64 -4.63 10.37
CA ASN A 85 17.93 -5.97 10.89
C ASN A 85 18.78 -5.84 12.15
N THR A 86 18.20 -6.07 13.33
CA THR A 86 18.90 -5.80 14.60
C THR A 86 20.12 -6.69 14.87
N HIS A 87 20.26 -7.81 14.14
CA HIS A 87 21.42 -8.69 14.23
C HIS A 87 22.60 -8.22 13.38
N ARG A 88 22.39 -7.24 12.49
CA ARG A 88 23.40 -6.78 11.51
C ARG A 88 23.78 -5.33 11.66
N VAL A 89 23.04 -4.57 12.46
CA VAL A 89 23.34 -3.16 12.70
C VAL A 89 24.35 -2.98 13.81
N THR A 90 25.19 -1.97 13.63
CA THR A 90 26.04 -1.41 14.68
C THR A 90 25.72 0.06 14.84
N PHE A 91 25.84 0.57 16.07
CA PHE A 91 25.61 1.97 16.38
C PHE A 91 26.89 2.60 16.93
N SER A 92 27.27 3.74 16.36
CA SER A 92 28.29 4.63 16.91
C SER A 92 27.64 5.96 17.29
N SER A 93 28.15 6.59 18.34
CA SER A 93 27.58 7.84 18.86
C SER A 93 28.66 8.67 19.53
N ASN A 94 28.55 9.99 19.41
CA ASN A 94 29.41 10.93 20.15
C ASN A 94 28.99 11.10 21.62
N VAL A 95 27.84 10.55 22.00
CA VAL A 95 27.30 10.53 23.37
C VAL A 95 27.07 9.10 23.85
N SER A 96 27.06 8.90 25.17
CA SER A 96 26.68 7.60 25.74
C SER A 96 25.19 7.31 25.52
N TYR A 97 24.87 6.03 25.32
CA TYR A 97 23.50 5.55 25.13
C TYR A 97 23.40 4.10 25.60
N SER A 98 22.16 3.64 25.83
CA SER A 98 21.83 2.24 26.04
C SER A 98 20.71 1.81 25.09
N ILE A 99 20.74 0.55 24.62
CA ILE A 99 19.63 -0.05 23.87
C ILE A 99 18.64 -0.61 24.91
N VAL A 100 17.49 0.04 25.05
CA VAL A 100 16.47 -0.32 26.07
C VAL A 100 15.37 -1.23 25.52
N TYR A 101 15.30 -1.37 24.19
CA TYR A 101 14.42 -2.29 23.49
C TYR A 101 15.07 -2.75 22.19
N SER A 102 14.90 -4.02 21.86
CA SER A 102 15.26 -4.60 20.56
C SER A 102 14.25 -5.69 20.22
N ASN A 103 13.65 -5.60 19.05
CA ASN A 103 12.99 -6.73 18.38
C ASN A 103 13.72 -6.95 17.05
N GLY A 104 13.55 -8.08 16.35
CA GLY A 104 14.31 -8.37 15.13
C GLY A 104 14.36 -7.25 14.07
N SER A 105 13.42 -6.29 14.12
CA SER A 105 13.23 -5.22 13.15
C SER A 105 13.47 -3.78 13.64
N SER A 106 13.67 -3.59 14.95
CA SER A 106 13.67 -2.26 15.58
C SER A 106 14.50 -2.20 16.86
N ASN A 107 15.13 -1.05 17.12
CA ASN A 107 15.85 -0.74 18.36
C ASN A 107 15.38 0.58 18.98
N ILE A 108 15.33 0.67 20.31
CA ILE A 108 15.19 1.95 21.03
C ILE A 108 16.51 2.27 21.74
N LEU A 109 17.15 3.37 21.32
CA LEU A 109 18.34 3.91 21.94
C LEU A 109 17.92 5.00 22.94
N ARG A 110 18.26 4.84 24.21
CA ARG A 110 18.09 5.88 25.23
C ARG A 110 19.40 6.64 25.40
N LEU A 111 19.37 7.95 25.18
CA LEU A 111 20.53 8.81 25.35
C LEU A 111 20.86 9.02 26.83
N GLU A 112 22.13 8.85 27.19
CA GLU A 112 22.66 8.98 28.56
C GLU A 112 23.72 10.09 28.56
N THR A 113 23.28 11.33 28.40
CA THR A 113 24.16 12.46 28.08
C THR A 113 23.75 13.75 28.77
N GLN A 114 24.74 14.57 29.15
CA GLN A 114 24.55 15.93 29.63
C GLN A 114 24.87 16.97 28.54
N LEU A 115 24.93 16.53 27.27
CA LEU A 115 25.16 17.41 26.13
C LEU A 115 23.83 17.80 25.48
N PRO A 116 23.75 19.01 24.90
CA PRO A 116 22.59 19.46 24.13
C PRO A 116 22.53 18.81 22.75
N ASN A 117 23.61 18.20 22.26
CA ASN A 117 23.71 17.65 20.91
C ASN A 117 24.13 16.18 20.95
N ALA A 118 23.55 15.37 20.07
CA ALA A 118 23.91 13.98 19.87
C ALA A 118 24.01 13.69 18.37
N SER A 119 25.03 12.94 17.98
CA SER A 119 25.21 12.41 16.63
C SER A 119 25.32 10.90 16.74
N ILE A 120 24.41 10.20 16.08
CA ILE A 120 24.32 8.74 16.04
C ILE A 120 24.48 8.30 14.59
N THR A 121 25.37 7.35 14.36
CA THR A 121 25.47 6.64 13.08
C THR A 121 25.06 5.19 13.29
N MET A 122 24.21 4.70 12.41
CA MET A 122 23.86 3.29 12.30
C MET A 122 24.40 2.76 10.99
N ASP A 123 25.11 1.64 11.03
CA ASP A 123 25.60 0.95 9.84
C ASP A 123 25.21 -0.52 9.88
N THR A 124 24.70 -1.03 8.76
CA THR A 124 24.44 -2.46 8.56
C THR A 124 25.67 -3.11 7.94
N SER A 125 26.08 -4.27 8.45
CA SER A 125 27.18 -5.02 7.85
C SER A 125 26.85 -5.46 6.41
N ASP A 126 27.70 -5.11 5.44
CA ASP A 126 27.57 -5.56 4.05
C ASP A 126 27.53 -7.10 3.94
N ALA A 127 26.89 -7.60 2.89
CA ALA A 127 26.94 -9.01 2.49
C ALA A 127 27.48 -9.16 1.06
N SER A 128 28.20 -10.25 0.83
CA SER A 128 28.59 -10.71 -0.50
C SER A 128 28.49 -12.25 -0.51
N PRO A 129 27.62 -12.86 -1.32
CA PRO A 129 26.75 -12.21 -2.31
C PRO A 129 25.66 -11.34 -1.66
N LEU A 130 25.26 -10.28 -2.36
CA LEU A 130 24.10 -9.47 -2.00
C LEU A 130 22.83 -10.20 -2.46
N ASN A 131 21.86 -10.34 -1.58
CA ASN A 131 20.61 -11.05 -1.83
C ASN A 131 19.40 -10.23 -1.37
N PHE A 132 18.44 -10.00 -2.26
CA PHE A 132 17.23 -9.25 -1.91
C PHE A 132 16.01 -9.78 -2.65
N TYR A 133 14.84 -9.60 -2.05
CA TYR A 133 13.57 -9.99 -2.67
C TYR A 133 12.82 -8.77 -3.20
N VAL A 134 12.12 -8.94 -4.32
CA VAL A 134 11.33 -7.88 -4.96
C VAL A 134 9.94 -8.41 -5.28
N PHE A 135 8.90 -7.65 -4.97
CA PHE A 135 7.52 -8.02 -5.22
C PHE A 135 6.64 -6.77 -5.35
N GLY A 136 5.42 -6.90 -5.84
CA GLY A 136 4.49 -5.78 -6.00
C GLY A 136 3.06 -6.29 -6.20
N ASP A 137 2.10 -5.37 -6.11
CA ASP A 137 0.68 -5.66 -6.36
C ASP A 137 0.12 -6.71 -5.38
N SER A 138 0.45 -6.54 -4.10
CA SER A 138 -0.09 -7.38 -3.01
C SER A 138 -1.50 -6.95 -2.59
N GLN A 139 -2.12 -6.01 -3.31
CA GLN A 139 -3.41 -5.49 -2.88
C GLN A 139 -4.41 -6.63 -2.80
N GLY A 140 -5.09 -6.67 -1.65
CA GLY A 140 -6.27 -7.48 -1.47
C GLY A 140 -6.08 -8.80 -0.75
N TYR A 141 -5.05 -9.57 -1.08
CA TYR A 141 -4.72 -10.81 -0.39
C TYR A 141 -3.39 -10.70 0.36
N GLN A 142 -3.42 -10.88 1.68
CA GLN A 142 -2.23 -10.75 2.52
C GLN A 142 -1.52 -12.09 2.82
N GLY A 143 -2.10 -13.24 2.44
CA GLY A 143 -1.45 -14.54 2.71
C GLY A 143 -0.11 -14.68 2.01
N SER A 144 -0.04 -14.23 0.75
CA SER A 144 1.21 -14.15 -0.02
C SER A 144 2.27 -13.29 0.67
N ILE A 145 1.90 -12.18 1.30
CA ILE A 145 2.83 -11.37 2.10
C ILE A 145 3.30 -12.12 3.34
N GLN A 146 2.41 -12.84 4.03
CA GLN A 146 2.78 -13.65 5.19
C GLN A 146 3.75 -14.78 4.82
N ASP A 147 3.59 -15.40 3.65
CA ASP A 147 4.50 -16.42 3.13
C ASP A 147 5.88 -15.83 2.81
N ILE A 148 5.91 -14.66 2.16
CA ILE A 148 7.16 -13.92 1.89
C ILE A 148 7.85 -13.56 3.20
N VAL A 149 7.13 -13.02 4.18
CA VAL A 149 7.67 -12.64 5.50
C VAL A 149 8.22 -13.86 6.24
N THR A 150 7.48 -14.97 6.25
CA THR A 150 7.92 -16.24 6.85
C THR A 150 9.22 -16.73 6.21
N THR A 151 9.27 -16.69 4.88
CA THR A 151 10.45 -17.12 4.11
C THR A 151 11.64 -16.20 4.33
N ALA A 152 11.44 -14.88 4.31
CA ALA A 152 12.48 -13.89 4.56
C ALA A 152 13.05 -13.99 5.99
N ASN A 153 12.20 -14.23 6.98
CA ASN A 153 12.64 -14.45 8.35
C ASN A 153 13.42 -15.76 8.52
N HIS A 154 13.24 -16.73 7.63
CA HIS A 154 13.97 -18.00 7.65
C HIS A 154 15.29 -17.94 6.85
N LEU A 155 15.27 -17.33 5.66
CA LEU A 155 16.38 -17.32 4.72
C LEU A 155 17.27 -16.07 4.84
N HIS A 156 16.81 -15.05 5.56
CA HIS A 156 17.54 -13.83 5.88
C HIS A 156 18.18 -13.11 4.66
N PRO A 157 17.40 -12.73 3.63
CA PRO A 157 17.91 -11.81 2.61
C PRO A 157 18.37 -10.49 3.24
N ASP A 158 19.19 -9.72 2.53
CA ASP A 158 19.68 -8.41 2.97
C ASP A 158 18.56 -7.38 3.11
N MET A 159 17.62 -7.40 2.17
CA MET A 159 16.48 -6.49 2.14
C MET A 159 15.35 -6.99 1.23
N LEU A 160 14.18 -6.38 1.38
CA LEU A 160 12.99 -6.60 0.56
C LEU A 160 12.58 -5.28 -0.11
N PHE A 161 12.00 -5.36 -1.30
CA PHE A 161 11.42 -4.22 -2.03
C PHE A 161 9.96 -4.51 -2.42
N HIS A 162 9.07 -3.54 -2.18
CA HIS A 162 7.70 -3.55 -2.68
C HIS A 162 7.50 -2.47 -3.75
N CYS A 163 7.17 -2.88 -4.97
CA CYS A 163 6.96 -2.04 -6.15
C CYS A 163 5.55 -1.40 -6.20
N GLY A 164 4.98 -0.98 -5.06
CA GLY A 164 3.68 -0.31 -4.99
C GLY A 164 2.45 -1.21 -5.18
N ASP A 165 1.27 -0.57 -5.06
CA ASP A 165 -0.05 -1.20 -4.98
C ASP A 165 -0.15 -2.14 -3.78
N ILE A 166 0.17 -1.56 -2.61
CA ILE A 166 0.06 -2.20 -1.29
C ILE A 166 -1.42 -2.41 -0.93
N THR A 167 -2.25 -1.42 -1.26
CA THR A 167 -3.66 -1.34 -0.88
C THR A 167 -4.56 -1.27 -2.11
N PRO A 168 -5.81 -1.77 -2.05
CA PRO A 168 -6.75 -1.61 -3.16
C PRO A 168 -7.24 -0.17 -3.36
N PHE A 169 -7.35 0.65 -2.30
CA PHE A 169 -7.95 1.99 -2.34
C PHE A 169 -7.29 3.03 -1.44
N GLY A 170 -6.10 2.78 -0.89
CA GLY A 170 -5.43 3.73 -0.01
C GLY A 170 -6.14 3.96 1.33
N GLN A 171 -6.99 3.02 1.77
CA GLN A 171 -7.75 3.16 3.01
C GLN A 171 -6.95 2.73 4.23
N GLU A 172 -7.25 3.34 5.38
CA GLU A 172 -6.60 3.07 6.66
C GLU A 172 -6.57 1.58 7.05
N LYS A 173 -7.72 0.91 6.97
CA LYS A 173 -7.82 -0.53 7.29
C LYS A 173 -7.02 -1.41 6.32
N GLN A 174 -6.80 -0.95 5.09
CA GLN A 174 -6.04 -1.71 4.09
C GLN A 174 -4.54 -1.60 4.37
N TYR A 175 -4.05 -0.41 4.69
CA TYR A 175 -2.69 -0.23 5.18
C TYR A 175 -2.46 -1.01 6.47
N GLN A 176 -3.41 -0.99 7.41
CA GLN A 176 -3.29 -1.76 8.65
C GLN A 176 -3.15 -3.27 8.39
N ARG A 177 -3.88 -3.83 7.42
CA ARG A 177 -3.73 -5.25 7.06
C ARG A 177 -2.34 -5.58 6.54
N PHE A 178 -1.74 -4.67 5.77
CA PHE A 178 -0.36 -4.85 5.30
C PHE A 178 0.65 -4.73 6.45
N ASP A 179 0.46 -3.77 7.36
CA ASP A 179 1.28 -3.64 8.56
C ASP A 179 1.17 -4.87 9.46
N ASP A 180 -0.03 -5.43 9.62
CA ASP A 180 -0.24 -6.67 10.38
C ASP A 180 0.46 -7.86 9.71
N ALA A 181 0.42 -7.94 8.37
CA ALA A 181 1.08 -9.00 7.60
C ALA A 181 2.61 -8.89 7.64
N THR A 182 3.15 -7.67 7.72
CA THR A 182 4.60 -7.40 7.74
C THR A 182 5.16 -7.17 9.15
N GLY A 183 4.32 -7.11 10.19
CA GLY A 183 4.72 -6.66 11.54
C GLY A 183 5.78 -7.52 12.22
N ASN A 184 5.95 -8.78 11.81
CA ASN A 184 6.98 -9.69 12.32
C ASN A 184 8.22 -9.81 11.41
N LEU A 185 8.31 -9.02 10.34
CA LEU A 185 9.43 -9.08 9.40
C LEU A 185 10.73 -8.57 10.07
N SER A 186 11.77 -9.39 10.13
CA SER A 186 13.08 -9.06 10.71
C SER A 186 14.10 -8.53 9.69
N VAL A 187 13.65 -8.31 8.45
CA VAL A 187 14.47 -7.83 7.33
C VAL A 187 13.95 -6.46 6.87
N PRO A 188 14.81 -5.49 6.54
CA PRO A 188 14.37 -4.20 6.03
C PRO A 188 13.53 -4.32 4.76
N LEU A 189 12.39 -3.64 4.75
CA LEU A 189 11.44 -3.53 3.64
C LEU A 189 11.41 -2.09 3.11
N PHE A 190 11.76 -1.92 1.85
CA PHE A 190 11.73 -0.66 1.12
C PHE A 190 10.52 -0.62 0.20
N LEU A 191 9.83 0.51 0.17
CA LEU A 191 8.52 0.65 -0.47
C LEU A 191 8.53 1.84 -1.44
N THR A 192 7.81 1.70 -2.55
CA THR A 192 7.25 2.82 -3.32
C THR A 192 5.71 2.73 -3.31
N ALA A 193 5.04 3.80 -3.75
CA ALA A 193 3.58 3.85 -3.84
C ALA A 193 3.11 3.45 -5.25
N GLY A 194 1.99 2.72 -5.32
CA GLY A 194 1.29 2.45 -6.58
C GLY A 194 0.04 3.31 -6.78
N ASN A 195 -0.60 3.18 -7.94
CA ASN A 195 -1.75 4.02 -8.28
C ASN A 195 -2.99 3.72 -7.43
N HIS A 196 -3.09 2.54 -6.82
CA HIS A 196 -4.14 2.25 -5.86
C HIS A 196 -3.88 2.85 -4.47
N ASP A 197 -2.61 2.99 -4.07
CA ASP A 197 -2.20 3.50 -2.76
C ASP A 197 -2.54 4.97 -2.54
N ILE A 198 -2.57 5.77 -3.62
CA ILE A 198 -2.86 7.20 -3.55
C ILE A 198 -4.36 7.53 -3.62
N LYS A 199 -5.22 6.55 -3.88
CA LYS A 199 -6.68 6.75 -3.92
C LYS A 199 -7.21 7.20 -2.55
N LEU A 200 -8.31 7.93 -2.53
CA LEU A 200 -9.01 8.36 -1.30
C LEU A 200 -8.08 9.05 -0.27
N ASN A 201 -7.18 9.91 -0.74
CA ASN A 201 -6.12 10.56 0.07
C ASN A 201 -5.12 9.58 0.71
N GLY A 202 -5.02 8.36 0.20
CA GLY A 202 -4.14 7.33 0.72
C GLY A 202 -2.65 7.66 0.63
N GLY A 203 -2.25 8.57 -0.26
CA GLY A 203 -0.85 9.03 -0.36
C GLY A 203 -0.34 9.70 0.92
N GLN A 204 -1.21 10.42 1.64
CA GLN A 204 -0.84 10.98 2.96
C GLN A 204 -0.68 9.88 4.01
N ARG A 205 -1.55 8.86 3.98
CA ARG A 205 -1.46 7.71 4.89
C ARG A 205 -0.20 6.89 4.63
N TYR A 206 0.12 6.65 3.37
CA TYR A 206 1.38 6.05 2.94
C TYR A 206 2.56 6.82 3.55
N GLN A 207 2.61 8.15 3.32
CA GLN A 207 3.74 8.96 3.75
C GLN A 207 3.91 8.97 5.27
N SER A 208 2.80 9.08 6.02
CA SER A 208 2.84 9.05 7.49
C SER A 208 3.26 7.70 8.08
N ARG A 209 3.09 6.60 7.32
CA ARG A 209 3.47 5.25 7.77
C ARG A 209 4.89 4.86 7.36
N TYR A 210 5.27 5.19 6.12
CA TYR A 210 6.45 4.62 5.48
C TYR A 210 7.48 5.67 5.05
N GLY A 211 7.17 6.96 5.11
CA GLY A 211 8.02 8.03 4.61
C GLY A 211 7.85 8.29 3.11
N PRO A 212 8.81 8.96 2.45
CA PRO A 212 8.70 9.32 1.04
C PRO A 212 8.69 8.07 0.15
N SER A 213 8.00 8.16 -0.99
CA SER A 213 8.00 7.12 -2.04
C SER A 213 9.02 7.38 -3.17
N THR A 214 9.87 8.40 -3.02
CA THR A 214 11.03 8.65 -3.88
C THR A 214 12.27 8.92 -3.01
N TYR A 215 13.29 8.08 -3.14
CA TYR A 215 14.54 8.14 -2.39
C TYR A 215 15.55 7.14 -2.97
N SER A 216 16.83 7.28 -2.60
CA SER A 216 17.89 6.36 -3.02
C SER A 216 18.88 6.11 -1.89
N PHE A 217 19.65 5.03 -2.01
CA PHE A 217 20.75 4.71 -1.10
C PHE A 217 21.76 3.75 -1.74
N ASP A 218 22.97 3.74 -1.19
CA ASP A 218 24.02 2.80 -1.54
C ASP A 218 24.14 1.70 -0.48
N PHE A 219 24.40 0.47 -0.91
CA PHE A 219 24.73 -0.66 -0.03
C PHE A 219 25.44 -1.78 -0.78
N GLY A 220 26.46 -2.41 -0.17
CA GLY A 220 27.13 -3.58 -0.76
C GLY A 220 27.71 -3.37 -2.17
N GLY A 221 28.14 -2.14 -2.50
CA GLY A 221 28.65 -1.78 -3.83
C GLY A 221 27.58 -1.55 -4.91
N ALA A 222 26.30 -1.58 -4.54
CA ALA A 222 25.17 -1.28 -5.41
C ALA A 222 24.47 0.03 -5.00
N HIS A 223 23.86 0.68 -5.98
CA HIS A 223 23.00 1.84 -5.81
C HIS A 223 21.54 1.43 -6.05
N PHE A 224 20.65 1.81 -5.13
CA PHE A 224 19.23 1.49 -5.16
C PHE A 224 18.44 2.79 -5.27
N THR A 225 17.73 2.97 -6.38
CA THR A 225 16.88 4.12 -6.66
C THR A 225 15.41 3.69 -6.60
N ILE A 226 14.64 4.26 -5.68
CA ILE A 226 13.21 4.01 -5.54
C ILE A 226 12.50 5.30 -5.95
N PHE A 227 11.54 5.24 -6.88
CA PHE A 227 10.79 6.44 -7.26
C PHE A 227 9.30 6.20 -7.46
N ASN A 228 8.54 7.27 -7.20
CA ASN A 228 7.10 7.27 -7.27
C ASN A 228 6.58 7.54 -8.69
N SER A 229 5.86 6.57 -9.25
CA SER A 229 5.12 6.69 -10.51
C SER A 229 3.60 6.58 -10.34
N SER A 230 3.09 6.60 -9.11
CA SER A 230 1.71 6.27 -8.74
C SER A 230 0.64 7.12 -9.45
N ALA A 231 1.02 8.31 -9.93
CA ALA A 231 0.10 9.22 -10.60
C ALA A 231 -0.15 8.86 -12.08
N GLY A 232 0.46 7.79 -12.61
CA GLY A 232 0.38 7.45 -14.03
C GLY A 232 1.41 8.17 -14.91
N ASP A 233 2.19 9.09 -14.33
CA ASP A 233 3.24 9.85 -15.01
C ASP A 233 4.34 10.22 -14.00
N VAL A 234 5.47 10.72 -14.50
CA VAL A 234 6.62 11.20 -13.71
C VAL A 234 6.86 12.68 -14.01
N SER A 235 6.93 13.51 -12.97
CA SER A 235 7.14 14.95 -13.15
C SER A 235 8.58 15.27 -13.59
N GLU A 236 8.75 16.43 -14.24
CA GLU A 236 10.07 16.92 -14.66
C GLU A 236 11.08 16.99 -13.51
N SER A 237 10.63 17.39 -12.32
CA SER A 237 11.48 17.45 -11.13
C SER A 237 12.01 16.08 -10.71
N ILE A 238 11.22 15.01 -10.89
CA ILE A 238 11.64 13.64 -10.59
C ILE A 238 12.52 13.09 -11.70
N LEU A 239 12.27 13.44 -12.97
CA LEU A 239 13.17 13.09 -14.07
C LEU A 239 14.56 13.70 -13.88
N GLN A 240 14.64 14.99 -13.52
CA GLN A 240 15.92 15.63 -13.22
C GLN A 240 16.58 15.00 -11.99
N TRP A 241 15.81 14.72 -10.93
CA TRP A 241 16.33 14.05 -9.76
C TRP A 241 16.90 12.66 -10.08
N LEU A 242 16.24 11.87 -10.94
CA LEU A 242 16.72 10.56 -11.38
C LEU A 242 18.03 10.67 -12.17
N GLU A 243 18.13 11.65 -13.06
CA GLU A 243 19.36 11.91 -13.83
C GLU A 243 20.52 12.30 -12.89
N ASP A 244 20.27 13.18 -11.91
CA ASP A 244 21.27 13.60 -10.93
C ASP A 244 21.69 12.45 -9.99
N ASP A 245 20.72 11.67 -9.50
CA ASP A 245 20.94 10.53 -8.60
C ASP A 245 21.79 9.45 -9.28
N LEU A 246 21.36 9.01 -10.47
CA LEU A 246 22.01 7.92 -11.18
C LEU A 246 23.37 8.33 -11.77
N SER A 247 23.54 9.57 -12.21
CA SER A 247 24.83 10.03 -12.76
C SER A 247 25.91 10.25 -11.70
N THR A 248 25.51 10.55 -10.46
CA THR A 248 26.45 10.75 -9.34
C THR A 248 26.76 9.48 -8.56
N ALA A 249 25.93 8.44 -8.71
CA ALA A 249 26.13 7.14 -8.09
C ALA A 249 27.41 6.43 -8.60
N VAL A 250 28.37 6.21 -7.70
CA VAL A 250 29.59 5.43 -7.96
C VAL A 250 29.38 4.01 -7.42
N ALA A 251 28.68 3.19 -8.20
CA ALA A 251 28.32 1.81 -7.84
C ALA A 251 28.62 0.83 -8.99
N GLU A 252 28.91 -0.43 -8.65
CA GLU A 252 29.10 -1.51 -9.63
C GLU A 252 27.77 -1.91 -10.27
N HIS A 253 26.70 -1.85 -9.47
CA HIS A 253 25.33 -2.16 -9.91
C HIS A 253 24.39 -1.02 -9.56
N LYS A 254 23.46 -0.70 -10.47
CA LYS A 254 22.37 0.25 -10.27
C LYS A 254 21.04 -0.45 -10.47
N PHE A 255 20.19 -0.41 -9.45
CA PHE A 255 18.87 -1.00 -9.43
C PHE A 255 17.81 0.09 -9.26
N VAL A 256 16.76 0.04 -10.07
CA VAL A 256 15.66 1.00 -10.02
C VAL A 256 14.37 0.27 -9.65
N PHE A 257 13.57 0.85 -8.76
CA PHE A 257 12.30 0.29 -8.30
C PHE A 257 11.20 1.34 -8.47
N THR A 258 10.14 0.97 -9.18
CA THR A 258 8.97 1.81 -9.39
C THR A 258 7.70 0.98 -9.45
N HIS A 259 6.54 1.61 -9.60
CA HIS A 259 5.28 0.88 -9.72
C HIS A 259 4.87 0.67 -11.18
N ILE A 260 4.71 1.75 -11.94
CA ILE A 260 4.18 1.72 -13.32
C ILE A 260 5.35 1.67 -14.30
N PRO A 261 5.47 0.61 -15.12
CA PRO A 261 6.57 0.48 -16.07
C PRO A 261 6.45 1.47 -17.24
N PRO A 262 7.58 1.81 -17.90
CA PRO A 262 7.57 2.69 -19.07
C PRO A 262 6.99 2.01 -20.33
N PHE A 263 6.83 0.69 -20.35
CA PHE A 263 6.19 -0.05 -21.45
C PHE A 263 5.48 -1.31 -20.94
N ASP A 264 4.58 -1.86 -21.75
CA ASP A 264 3.87 -3.11 -21.49
C ASP A 264 4.53 -4.22 -22.31
N PRO A 265 5.05 -5.30 -21.70
CA PRO A 265 5.69 -6.37 -22.44
C PRO A 265 4.68 -7.27 -23.19
N ARG A 266 3.37 -7.12 -22.95
CA ARG A 266 2.35 -7.95 -23.60
C ARG A 266 2.05 -7.42 -25.01
N PRO A 267 1.88 -8.31 -26.02
CA PRO A 267 1.49 -7.88 -27.36
C PRO A 267 0.17 -7.08 -27.36
N GLY A 268 0.23 -5.82 -27.77
CA GLY A 268 -0.92 -4.91 -27.78
C GLY A 268 -1.37 -4.41 -26.41
N GLY A 269 -0.59 -4.67 -25.35
CA GLY A 269 -0.82 -4.15 -24.01
C GLY A 269 -0.59 -2.65 -23.90
N ASN A 270 -1.23 -2.03 -22.91
CA ASN A 270 -1.20 -0.58 -22.67
C ASN A 270 -1.23 -0.22 -21.17
N HIS A 271 -0.84 -1.13 -20.28
CA HIS A 271 -0.81 -0.89 -18.83
C HIS A 271 0.57 -0.34 -18.43
N THR A 272 0.83 0.92 -18.81
CA THR A 272 2.13 1.59 -18.70
C THR A 272 1.94 3.02 -18.23
N LEU A 273 3.04 3.78 -18.10
CA LEU A 273 2.96 5.23 -17.98
C LEU A 273 2.10 5.83 -19.09
N LEU A 274 1.26 6.80 -18.72
CA LEU A 274 0.28 7.41 -19.61
C LEU A 274 0.94 8.27 -20.69
N ASN A 275 2.07 8.88 -20.37
CA ASN A 275 2.80 9.78 -21.26
C ASN A 275 3.99 9.07 -21.89
N THR A 276 3.88 8.78 -23.20
CA THR A 276 4.91 8.08 -23.97
C THR A 276 6.22 8.87 -24.07
N THR A 277 6.17 10.21 -23.98
CA THR A 277 7.37 11.05 -24.00
C THR A 277 8.15 10.89 -22.70
N THR A 278 7.44 10.92 -21.56
CA THR A 278 8.03 10.64 -20.24
C THR A 278 8.61 9.23 -20.19
N ALA A 279 7.86 8.23 -20.67
CA ALA A 279 8.32 6.85 -20.73
C ALA A 279 9.62 6.69 -21.53
N THR A 280 9.68 7.30 -22.72
CA THR A 280 10.88 7.27 -23.57
C THR A 280 12.06 7.94 -22.87
N ARG A 281 11.83 9.08 -22.21
CA ARG A 281 12.90 9.78 -21.50
C ARG A 281 13.44 9.00 -20.30
N LEU A 282 12.57 8.32 -19.54
CA LEU A 282 12.99 7.43 -18.46
C LEU A 282 13.87 6.30 -18.98
N MET A 283 13.45 5.63 -20.05
CA MET A 283 14.25 4.57 -20.66
C MET A 283 15.63 5.07 -21.10
N ASN A 284 15.69 6.27 -21.69
CA ASN A 284 16.95 6.89 -22.09
C ASN A 284 17.86 7.22 -20.89
N ILE A 285 17.32 7.74 -19.79
CA ILE A 285 18.07 7.99 -18.55
C ILE A 285 18.64 6.67 -18.02
N PHE A 286 17.83 5.62 -17.96
CA PHE A 286 18.29 4.32 -17.45
C PHE A 286 19.38 3.72 -18.33
N GLU A 287 19.29 3.87 -19.64
CA GLU A 287 20.32 3.42 -20.58
C GLU A 287 21.61 4.26 -20.49
N SER A 288 21.50 5.60 -20.44
CA SER A 288 22.66 6.50 -20.36
C SER A 288 23.44 6.30 -19.08
N GLU A 289 22.73 6.12 -17.97
CA GLU A 289 23.33 5.96 -16.64
C GLU A 289 23.70 4.50 -16.31
N SER A 290 23.60 3.60 -17.29
CA SER A 290 23.99 2.18 -17.17
C SER A 290 23.27 1.43 -16.03
N VAL A 291 21.95 1.64 -15.92
CA VAL A 291 21.10 0.88 -14.99
C VAL A 291 21.11 -0.61 -15.37
N ASN A 292 21.35 -1.49 -14.39
CA ASN A 292 21.37 -2.93 -14.64
C ASN A 292 19.95 -3.48 -14.76
N VAL A 293 19.11 -3.17 -13.77
CA VAL A 293 17.74 -3.70 -13.68
C VAL A 293 16.76 -2.66 -13.17
N VAL A 294 15.62 -2.56 -13.83
CA VAL A 294 14.43 -1.81 -13.40
C VAL A 294 13.35 -2.82 -13.00
N PHE A 295 12.88 -2.75 -11.75
CA PHE A 295 11.78 -3.56 -11.23
C PHE A 295 10.50 -2.72 -11.16
N ALA A 296 9.41 -3.28 -11.67
CA ALA A 296 8.08 -2.65 -11.65
C ALA A 296 6.98 -3.65 -11.29
N GLY A 297 5.88 -3.12 -10.73
CA GLY A 297 4.64 -3.85 -10.50
C GLY A 297 3.63 -3.56 -11.62
N HIS A 298 2.38 -3.26 -11.23
CA HIS A 298 1.26 -2.74 -12.03
C HIS A 298 0.67 -3.71 -13.06
N ILE A 299 1.52 -4.45 -13.77
CA ILE A 299 1.10 -5.49 -14.71
C ILE A 299 1.18 -6.81 -13.94
N HIS A 300 0.02 -7.37 -13.58
CA HIS A 300 -0.05 -8.48 -12.63
C HIS A 300 0.43 -9.82 -13.22
N MET A 301 1.73 -9.94 -13.42
CA MET A 301 2.44 -11.09 -13.98
C MET A 301 3.93 -11.01 -13.64
N PHE A 302 4.66 -12.09 -13.93
CA PHE A 302 6.11 -12.11 -14.04
C PHE A 302 6.53 -11.89 -15.50
N ASN A 303 7.44 -10.96 -15.75
CA ASN A 303 8.07 -10.81 -17.06
C ASN A 303 9.52 -10.33 -16.90
N VAL A 304 10.41 -10.79 -17.77
CA VAL A 304 11.76 -10.25 -17.92
C VAL A 304 11.99 -9.88 -19.37
N SER A 305 12.41 -8.65 -19.62
CA SER A 305 12.73 -8.14 -20.96
C SER A 305 13.94 -7.22 -20.90
N THR A 306 14.76 -7.21 -21.96
CA THR A 306 15.98 -6.38 -22.01
C THR A 306 15.99 -5.57 -23.30
N PRO A 307 15.15 -4.52 -23.42
CA PRO A 307 15.28 -3.57 -24.52
C PRO A 307 16.62 -2.83 -24.40
N SER A 308 17.45 -2.94 -25.45
CA SER A 308 18.82 -2.42 -25.47
C SER A 308 19.70 -3.04 -24.36
N THR A 309 20.15 -2.26 -23.37
CA THR A 309 21.13 -2.66 -22.36
C THR A 309 20.54 -2.85 -20.96
N VAL A 310 19.34 -2.34 -20.69
CA VAL A 310 18.70 -2.34 -19.37
C VAL A 310 17.72 -3.50 -19.27
N THR A 311 17.80 -4.30 -18.20
CA THR A 311 16.82 -5.35 -17.93
C THR A 311 15.62 -4.78 -17.18
N TYR A 312 14.42 -5.07 -17.63
CA TYR A 312 13.16 -4.71 -16.97
C TYR A 312 12.50 -5.99 -16.47
N VAL A 313 12.14 -5.97 -15.19
CA VAL A 313 11.44 -7.07 -14.52
C VAL A 313 10.09 -6.57 -14.04
N ILE A 314 9.03 -7.15 -14.59
CA ILE A 314 7.67 -6.99 -14.05
C ILE A 314 7.47 -8.08 -12.99
N THR A 315 7.07 -7.68 -11.79
CA THR A 315 6.88 -8.57 -10.63
C THR A 315 5.59 -8.27 -9.86
N GLY A 316 4.47 -8.07 -10.58
CA GLY A 316 3.16 -7.73 -10.01
C GLY A 316 2.32 -8.93 -9.55
N GLY A 317 2.97 -9.99 -9.07
CA GLY A 317 2.31 -11.26 -8.73
C GLY A 317 2.14 -11.52 -7.24
N ALA A 318 2.25 -10.52 -6.37
CA ALA A 318 2.32 -10.74 -4.92
C ALA A 318 0.96 -10.92 -4.23
N GLY A 319 -0.16 -10.85 -4.95
CA GLY A 319 -1.48 -11.13 -4.37
C GLY A 319 -2.68 -10.76 -5.26
N ALA A 320 -2.57 -9.71 -6.07
CA ALA A 320 -3.66 -9.28 -6.94
C ALA A 320 -3.97 -10.28 -8.06
N THR A 321 -5.17 -10.20 -8.65
CA THR A 321 -5.57 -11.09 -9.75
C THR A 321 -4.65 -10.93 -10.95
N LEU A 322 -4.14 -12.06 -11.46
CA LEU A 322 -3.18 -12.11 -12.55
C LEU A 322 -3.79 -11.72 -13.91
N TYR A 323 -2.96 -11.14 -14.79
CA TYR A 323 -3.38 -10.64 -16.11
C TYR A 323 -3.09 -11.59 -17.28
N GLU A 324 -2.40 -12.71 -17.04
CA GLU A 324 -1.99 -13.67 -18.06
C GLU A 324 -2.16 -15.10 -17.54
N THR A 325 -1.99 -16.09 -18.43
CA THR A 325 -1.91 -17.50 -18.03
C THR A 325 -0.52 -17.83 -17.47
N ALA A 326 -0.40 -18.94 -16.73
CA ALA A 326 0.87 -19.36 -16.12
C ALA A 326 2.01 -19.51 -17.14
N GLU A 327 1.72 -20.01 -18.35
CA GLU A 327 2.73 -20.20 -19.42
C GLU A 327 3.32 -18.87 -19.92
N LYS A 328 2.58 -17.78 -19.72
CA LYS A 328 2.99 -16.42 -20.12
C LYS A 328 3.47 -15.58 -18.93
N GLY A 329 3.65 -16.18 -17.76
CA GLY A 329 4.11 -15.50 -16.55
C GLY A 329 2.99 -15.04 -15.63
N GLY A 330 1.73 -15.38 -15.89
CA GLY A 330 0.64 -15.21 -14.92
C GLY A 330 0.78 -16.20 -13.77
N ILE A 331 1.69 -15.93 -12.83
CA ILE A 331 1.96 -16.72 -11.64
C ILE A 331 1.99 -15.82 -10.40
N TYR A 332 1.52 -16.34 -9.27
CA TYR A 332 1.76 -15.70 -7.98
C TYR A 332 3.20 -15.92 -7.57
N HIS A 333 3.94 -14.84 -7.28
CA HIS A 333 5.38 -14.93 -7.04
C HIS A 333 5.92 -13.70 -6.31
N TYR A 334 7.11 -13.86 -5.76
CA TYR A 334 8.09 -12.78 -5.58
C TYR A 334 9.36 -13.13 -6.35
N VAL A 335 10.25 -12.18 -6.55
CA VAL A 335 11.54 -12.39 -7.22
C VAL A 335 12.67 -12.41 -6.20
N ASN A 336 13.50 -13.45 -6.25
CA ASN A 336 14.76 -13.52 -5.53
C ASN A 336 15.90 -13.03 -6.44
N VAL A 337 16.62 -11.99 -6.00
CA VAL A 337 17.74 -11.41 -6.71
C VAL A 337 19.04 -11.70 -5.97
N THR A 338 20.02 -12.26 -6.66
CA THR A 338 21.36 -12.52 -6.11
C THR A 338 22.42 -11.83 -6.97
N VAL A 339 23.25 -11.02 -6.33
CA VAL A 339 24.35 -10.27 -6.97
C VAL A 339 25.68 -10.83 -6.48
N SER A 340 26.50 -11.32 -7.41
CA SER A 340 27.79 -11.96 -7.13
C SER A 340 28.85 -11.45 -8.10
N GLY A 341 29.65 -10.48 -7.66
CA GLY A 341 30.52 -9.72 -8.56
C GLY A 341 29.69 -9.09 -9.69
N PRO A 342 30.05 -9.28 -10.97
CA PRO A 342 29.32 -8.67 -12.09
C PRO A 342 27.99 -9.37 -12.43
N GLN A 343 27.68 -10.51 -11.81
CA GLN A 343 26.50 -11.30 -12.17
C GLN A 343 25.28 -10.90 -11.33
N VAL A 344 24.17 -10.61 -12.01
CA VAL A 344 22.84 -10.42 -11.41
C VAL A 344 21.95 -11.60 -11.83
N ARG A 345 21.54 -12.42 -10.86
CA ARG A 345 20.62 -13.54 -11.06
C ARG A 345 19.24 -13.16 -10.54
N ILE A 346 18.21 -13.38 -11.36
CA ILE A 346 16.82 -12.98 -11.10
C ILE A 346 15.95 -14.23 -11.26
N GLU A 347 15.29 -14.65 -10.19
CA GLU A 347 14.50 -15.87 -10.16
C GLU A 347 13.12 -15.64 -9.55
N PRO A 348 12.02 -15.98 -10.25
CA PRO A 348 10.71 -15.99 -9.62
C PRO A 348 10.65 -17.17 -8.63
N VAL A 349 10.19 -16.89 -7.42
CA VAL A 349 9.82 -17.89 -6.42
C VAL A 349 8.30 -17.94 -6.37
N ALA A 350 7.74 -19.08 -6.74
CA ALA A 350 6.30 -19.28 -6.76
C ALA A 350 5.72 -19.19 -5.35
N LEU A 351 4.59 -18.51 -5.25
CA LEU A 351 3.74 -18.46 -4.06
C LEU A 351 2.55 -19.39 -4.27
N GLU A 352 1.93 -19.82 -3.17
CA GLU A 352 0.68 -20.55 -3.27
C GLU A 352 -0.37 -19.66 -3.92
N GLU A 353 -1.17 -20.24 -4.82
CA GLU A 353 -2.34 -19.53 -5.33
C GLU A 353 -3.24 -19.19 -4.15
N PRO A 354 -3.76 -17.96 -4.07
CA PRO A 354 -4.70 -17.59 -3.03
C PRO A 354 -5.87 -18.57 -2.99
N SER A 355 -5.88 -19.41 -1.95
CA SER A 355 -6.95 -20.36 -1.67
C SER A 355 -8.15 -19.60 -1.14
N PHE A 356 -9.00 -19.17 -2.07
CA PHE A 356 -10.33 -18.70 -1.76
C PHE A 356 -11.32 -19.77 -2.18
N ALA A 357 -12.22 -20.15 -1.30
CA ALA A 357 -13.38 -20.94 -1.71
C ALA A 357 -14.19 -20.07 -2.70
N ARG A 358 -13.97 -20.28 -4.00
CA ARG A 358 -14.61 -19.52 -5.10
C ARG A 358 -16.05 -19.93 -5.30
N ASP A 359 -16.41 -21.08 -4.75
CA ASP A 359 -17.67 -21.79 -4.84
C ASP A 359 -18.59 -21.52 -3.66
N GLN A 360 -18.27 -20.57 -2.78
CA GLN A 360 -19.14 -20.17 -1.69
C GLN A 360 -19.13 -18.67 -1.43
N VAL A 361 -20.22 -18.18 -0.84
CA VAL A 361 -20.38 -16.80 -0.36
C VAL A 361 -20.90 -16.81 1.07
N VAL A 362 -20.39 -15.91 1.91
CA VAL A 362 -20.90 -15.66 3.25
C VAL A 362 -21.89 -14.50 3.20
N ILE A 363 -23.13 -14.74 3.59
CA ILE A 363 -24.16 -13.71 3.77
C ILE A 363 -24.27 -13.43 5.26
N ARG A 364 -23.87 -12.23 5.71
CA ARG A 364 -24.00 -11.81 7.11
C ARG A 364 -25.18 -10.87 7.27
N GLY A 365 -26.15 -11.27 8.09
CA GLY A 365 -27.35 -10.49 8.29
C GLY A 365 -27.54 -10.02 9.73
N ARG A 366 -28.76 -9.55 9.99
CA ARG A 366 -29.14 -8.99 11.28
C ARG A 366 -29.49 -10.07 12.31
N ASN A 367 -29.94 -11.23 11.84
CA ASN A 367 -30.37 -12.33 12.70
C ASN A 367 -29.30 -13.41 12.82
N GLU A 368 -28.64 -13.72 11.71
CA GLU A 368 -27.65 -14.81 11.60
C GLU A 368 -26.72 -14.58 10.41
N ASP A 369 -25.65 -15.39 10.35
CA ASP A 369 -24.74 -15.48 9.22
C ASP A 369 -24.96 -16.82 8.52
N LEU A 370 -24.97 -16.82 7.20
CA LEU A 370 -25.16 -17.99 6.35
C LEU A 370 -23.98 -18.13 5.38
N THR A 371 -23.52 -19.35 5.13
CA THR A 371 -22.58 -19.63 4.04
C THR A 371 -23.30 -20.47 3.00
N LEU A 372 -23.29 -20.02 1.75
CA LEU A 372 -23.99 -20.65 0.63
C LEU A 372 -22.97 -21.11 -0.42
N THR A 373 -23.06 -22.36 -0.83
CA THR A 373 -22.31 -22.91 -1.96
C THR A 373 -22.98 -22.58 -3.30
N ILE A 374 -22.31 -22.86 -4.44
CA ILE A 374 -22.94 -22.75 -5.76
C ILE A 374 -24.17 -23.66 -5.87
N ASP A 375 -24.11 -24.88 -5.34
CA ASP A 375 -25.24 -25.81 -5.34
C ASP A 375 -26.43 -25.27 -4.54
N ASP A 376 -26.17 -24.53 -3.45
CA ASP A 376 -27.22 -23.86 -2.69
C ASP A 376 -27.81 -22.68 -3.48
N LEU A 377 -26.97 -21.85 -4.10
CA LEU A 377 -27.40 -20.72 -4.93
C LEU A 377 -28.24 -21.18 -6.14
N MET A 378 -27.93 -22.33 -6.72
CA MET A 378 -28.68 -22.91 -7.84
C MET A 378 -30.07 -23.45 -7.44
N GLN A 379 -30.30 -23.69 -6.15
CA GLN A 379 -31.61 -24.11 -5.61
C GLN A 379 -32.51 -22.92 -5.24
N LEU A 380 -31.95 -21.72 -5.13
CA LEU A 380 -32.71 -20.49 -4.88
C LEU A 380 -33.37 -19.95 -6.15
N PRO A 381 -34.40 -19.08 -6.06
CA PRO A 381 -34.97 -18.41 -7.22
C PRO A 381 -33.91 -17.65 -8.03
N THR A 382 -33.80 -17.96 -9.31
CA THR A 382 -32.74 -17.43 -10.18
C THR A 382 -33.30 -16.46 -11.22
N ILE A 383 -32.53 -15.43 -11.52
CA ILE A 383 -32.77 -14.49 -12.62
C ILE A 383 -31.65 -14.62 -13.64
N GLU A 384 -32.02 -14.46 -14.90
CA GLU A 384 -31.09 -14.41 -16.03
C GLU A 384 -31.39 -13.17 -16.86
N GLY A 385 -30.33 -12.44 -17.24
CA GLY A 385 -30.46 -11.22 -18.04
C GLY A 385 -29.18 -10.87 -18.77
N PHE A 386 -29.32 -10.28 -19.96
CA PHE A 386 -28.19 -9.68 -20.67
C PHE A 386 -27.83 -8.34 -20.03
N SER A 387 -26.56 -8.09 -19.76
CA SER A 387 -26.12 -6.82 -19.20
C SER A 387 -24.67 -6.50 -19.54
N SER A 388 -24.27 -5.27 -19.26
CA SER A 388 -22.95 -4.68 -19.50
C SER A 388 -22.74 -3.45 -18.60
N PHE A 389 -21.50 -2.98 -18.46
CA PHE A 389 -21.19 -1.80 -17.65
C PHE A 389 -20.12 -0.91 -18.28
N GLN A 390 -20.11 0.38 -17.91
CA GLN A 390 -19.03 1.31 -18.29
C GLN A 390 -17.88 1.34 -17.28
N ASN A 391 -16.64 1.43 -17.78
CA ASN A 391 -15.49 1.76 -16.95
C ASN A 391 -15.35 3.29 -16.77
N GLN A 392 -14.36 3.73 -15.99
CA GLN A 392 -14.09 5.16 -15.75
C GLN A 392 -13.76 5.98 -17.02
N LEU A 393 -13.40 5.31 -18.12
CA LEU A 393 -13.08 5.91 -19.42
C LEU A 393 -14.26 5.79 -20.41
N GLU A 394 -15.48 5.54 -19.90
CA GLU A 394 -16.73 5.40 -20.66
C GLU A 394 -16.77 4.22 -21.65
N ASN A 395 -15.79 3.32 -21.60
CA ASN A 395 -15.77 2.11 -22.42
C ASN A 395 -16.68 1.04 -21.83
N TRP A 396 -17.43 0.35 -22.70
CA TRP A 396 -18.32 -0.74 -22.32
C TRP A 396 -17.56 -2.06 -22.17
N HIS A 397 -17.79 -2.74 -21.05
CA HIS A 397 -17.22 -4.05 -20.71
C HIS A 397 -18.29 -5.00 -20.16
N GLY A 398 -17.92 -6.27 -20.03
CA GLY A 398 -18.75 -7.27 -19.35
C GLY A 398 -20.03 -7.64 -20.08
N GLN A 399 -20.15 -7.35 -21.39
CA GLN A 399 -21.32 -7.68 -22.19
C GLN A 399 -21.59 -9.19 -22.18
N GLY A 400 -22.76 -9.62 -21.73
CA GLY A 400 -23.14 -11.02 -21.78
C GLY A 400 -24.35 -11.34 -20.91
N VAL A 401 -24.72 -12.62 -20.89
CA VAL A 401 -25.84 -13.12 -20.11
C VAL A 401 -25.36 -13.55 -18.73
N TYR A 402 -25.87 -12.89 -17.70
CA TYR A 402 -25.60 -13.22 -16.30
C TYR A 402 -26.78 -13.97 -15.71
N LYS A 403 -26.48 -15.01 -14.93
CA LYS A 403 -27.47 -15.79 -14.20
C LYS A 403 -27.09 -15.90 -12.72
N GLY A 404 -28.04 -15.60 -11.84
CA GLY A 404 -27.78 -15.49 -10.40
C GLY A 404 -29.02 -15.36 -9.53
N VAL A 405 -28.82 -15.13 -8.24
CA VAL A 405 -29.87 -14.92 -7.23
C VAL A 405 -29.96 -13.44 -6.89
N LYS A 406 -31.17 -12.90 -6.65
CA LYS A 406 -31.33 -11.51 -6.22
C LYS A 406 -30.67 -11.29 -4.87
N ILE A 407 -29.99 -10.15 -4.70
CA ILE A 407 -29.38 -9.79 -3.42
C ILE A 407 -30.46 -9.64 -2.34
N SER A 408 -31.62 -9.08 -2.66
CA SER A 408 -32.75 -8.97 -1.73
C SER A 408 -33.22 -10.33 -1.22
N ASP A 409 -33.29 -11.35 -2.08
CA ASP A 409 -33.67 -12.71 -1.70
C ASP A 409 -32.62 -13.36 -0.80
N LEU A 410 -31.33 -13.13 -1.08
CA LEU A 410 -30.23 -13.59 -0.22
C LEU A 410 -30.28 -12.94 1.16
N LEU A 411 -30.55 -11.63 1.24
CA LEU A 411 -30.65 -10.94 2.52
C LEU A 411 -31.88 -11.35 3.31
N ALA A 412 -32.99 -11.70 2.65
CA ALA A 412 -34.20 -12.18 3.32
C ALA A 412 -33.94 -13.45 4.16
N LEU A 413 -32.98 -14.29 3.75
CA LEU A 413 -32.57 -15.49 4.49
C LEU A 413 -31.95 -15.17 5.85
N VAL A 414 -31.37 -13.98 6.02
CA VAL A 414 -30.58 -13.60 7.21
C VAL A 414 -31.18 -12.41 7.97
N GLY A 415 -32.48 -12.16 7.82
CA GLY A 415 -33.23 -11.11 8.52
C GLY A 415 -33.41 -9.80 7.76
N GLY A 416 -33.04 -9.77 6.48
CA GLY A 416 -33.22 -8.62 5.60
C GLY A 416 -32.34 -7.43 5.96
N MET A 417 -32.71 -6.28 5.42
CA MET A 417 -32.01 -5.00 5.57
C MET A 417 -33.05 -3.89 5.76
N THR A 418 -32.73 -2.81 6.46
CA THR A 418 -33.57 -1.61 6.58
C THR A 418 -32.91 -0.40 5.92
N THR A 419 -33.65 0.70 5.80
CA THR A 419 -33.15 1.98 5.26
C THR A 419 -32.02 2.62 6.06
N GLU A 420 -31.81 2.18 7.30
CA GLU A 420 -30.71 2.64 8.15
C GLU A 420 -29.41 1.85 7.89
N ASN A 421 -29.50 0.68 7.27
CA ASN A 421 -28.36 -0.18 7.05
C ASN A 421 -27.65 0.14 5.72
N THR A 422 -26.40 -0.30 5.65
CA THR A 422 -25.60 -0.33 4.41
C THR A 422 -25.28 -1.77 4.06
N LEU A 423 -25.44 -2.15 2.80
CA LEU A 423 -24.95 -3.44 2.32
C LEU A 423 -23.50 -3.28 1.91
N ARG A 424 -22.60 -4.06 2.50
CA ARG A 424 -21.21 -4.15 2.08
C ARG A 424 -20.96 -5.47 1.36
N VAL A 425 -20.41 -5.37 0.15
CA VAL A 425 -19.99 -6.53 -0.65
C VAL A 425 -18.47 -6.53 -0.71
N THR A 426 -17.87 -7.65 -0.30
CA THR A 426 -16.41 -7.84 -0.23
C THR A 426 -16.00 -8.96 -1.17
N ALA A 427 -15.08 -8.67 -2.07
CA ALA A 427 -14.40 -9.65 -2.90
C ALA A 427 -13.33 -10.42 -2.12
N ASN A 428 -12.88 -11.53 -2.67
CA ASN A 428 -11.79 -12.34 -2.11
C ASN A 428 -10.46 -11.58 -1.99
N ASP A 429 -10.19 -10.65 -2.91
CA ASP A 429 -9.06 -9.73 -2.90
C ASP A 429 -9.35 -8.49 -2.03
N GLY A 430 -10.23 -8.60 -1.03
CA GLY A 430 -10.52 -7.52 -0.10
C GLY A 430 -11.08 -6.22 -0.72
N TYR A 431 -11.36 -6.19 -2.02
CA TYR A 431 -12.08 -5.11 -2.68
C TYR A 431 -13.48 -5.01 -2.07
N GLN A 432 -13.91 -3.79 -1.76
CA GLN A 432 -15.20 -3.55 -1.10
C GLN A 432 -16.00 -2.49 -1.84
N GLN A 433 -17.31 -2.73 -1.91
CA GLN A 433 -18.31 -1.73 -2.31
C GLN A 433 -19.44 -1.69 -1.31
N GLU A 434 -19.94 -0.48 -1.09
CA GLU A 434 -21.09 -0.23 -0.24
C GLU A 434 -22.28 0.22 -1.09
N PHE A 435 -23.46 -0.24 -0.69
CA PHE A 435 -24.73 -0.07 -1.37
C PHE A 435 -25.78 0.36 -0.35
N CYS A 436 -26.58 1.36 -0.70
CA CYS A 436 -27.69 1.77 0.15
C CYS A 436 -28.87 0.80 0.01
N TYR A 437 -29.88 0.98 0.85
CA TYR A 437 -31.11 0.20 0.80
C TYR A 437 -31.76 0.21 -0.59
N ASP A 438 -31.82 1.37 -1.26
CA ASP A 438 -32.48 1.52 -2.56
C ASP A 438 -31.72 0.82 -3.71
N ASN A 439 -30.44 0.44 -3.52
CA ASN A 439 -29.79 -0.44 -4.50
C ASN A 439 -30.31 -1.88 -4.41
N VAL A 440 -30.62 -2.35 -3.20
CA VAL A 440 -31.09 -3.71 -2.95
C VAL A 440 -32.59 -3.83 -3.17
N TYR A 441 -33.34 -2.79 -2.79
CA TYR A 441 -34.79 -2.66 -2.91
C TYR A 441 -35.15 -1.40 -3.68
N PRO A 442 -34.83 -1.33 -4.99
CA PRO A 442 -35.05 -0.12 -5.77
C PRO A 442 -36.53 0.25 -5.89
N ASN A 443 -36.79 1.55 -5.77
CA ASN A 443 -38.05 2.13 -6.23
C ASN A 443 -38.12 2.10 -7.77
N GLU A 444 -39.29 2.42 -8.34
CA GLU A 444 -39.52 2.34 -9.79
C GLU A 444 -38.50 3.13 -10.61
N SER A 445 -38.13 4.34 -10.17
CA SER A 445 -37.16 5.19 -10.87
C SER A 445 -35.75 4.59 -10.87
N TRP A 446 -35.30 4.02 -9.76
CA TRP A 446 -34.00 3.36 -9.69
C TRP A 446 -34.03 2.03 -10.45
N TYR A 447 -35.12 1.28 -10.35
CA TYR A 447 -35.28 0.00 -11.03
C TYR A 447 -35.18 0.16 -12.55
N GLN A 448 -35.74 1.23 -13.13
CA GLN A 448 -35.60 1.52 -14.56
C GLN A 448 -34.14 1.75 -14.99
N LEU A 449 -33.26 2.19 -14.09
CA LEU A 449 -31.86 2.52 -14.39
C LEU A 449 -30.87 1.39 -14.08
N GLN A 450 -31.04 0.68 -12.96
CA GLN A 450 -30.14 -0.41 -12.55
C GLN A 450 -30.72 -1.81 -12.74
N GLY A 451 -32.05 -1.93 -12.77
CA GLY A 451 -32.76 -3.19 -12.72
C GLY A 451 -32.49 -4.01 -11.46
N ASP A 452 -32.51 -5.33 -11.62
CA ASP A 452 -32.27 -6.27 -10.53
C ASP A 452 -30.78 -6.33 -10.17
N MET A 453 -30.49 -6.23 -8.87
CA MET A 453 -29.17 -6.46 -8.30
C MET A 453 -29.04 -7.94 -7.94
N ILE A 454 -28.13 -8.66 -8.60
CA ILE A 454 -27.96 -10.11 -8.42
C ILE A 454 -26.54 -10.48 -8.01
N LEU A 455 -26.40 -11.59 -7.28
CA LEU A 455 -25.17 -12.35 -7.19
C LEU A 455 -25.17 -13.39 -8.32
N ALA A 456 -24.48 -13.09 -9.41
CA ALA A 456 -24.30 -13.98 -10.53
C ALA A 456 -23.33 -15.12 -10.17
N TYR A 457 -23.73 -16.35 -10.46
CA TYR A 457 -22.89 -17.55 -10.39
C TYR A 457 -22.62 -18.16 -11.77
N SER A 458 -23.25 -17.63 -12.84
CA SER A 458 -23.02 -18.05 -14.21
C SER A 458 -22.97 -16.86 -15.17
N TYR A 459 -22.09 -16.94 -16.16
CA TYR A 459 -21.92 -15.96 -17.22
C TYR A 459 -21.75 -16.65 -18.57
N ASN A 460 -22.57 -16.28 -19.55
CA ASN A 460 -22.62 -16.89 -20.88
C ASN A 460 -22.67 -18.43 -20.83
N GLY A 461 -23.46 -18.98 -19.90
CA GLY A 461 -23.64 -20.42 -19.69
C GLY A 461 -22.50 -21.13 -18.98
N THR A 462 -21.42 -20.43 -18.61
CA THR A 462 -20.34 -20.99 -17.78
C THR A 462 -20.61 -20.70 -16.32
N THR A 463 -20.64 -21.73 -15.48
CA THR A 463 -20.96 -21.62 -14.04
C THR A 463 -19.68 -21.70 -13.21
N VAL A 464 -19.63 -21.03 -12.06
CA VAL A 464 -18.54 -21.18 -11.08
C VAL A 464 -18.45 -22.66 -10.64
N PRO A 465 -17.27 -23.28 -10.55
CA PRO A 465 -15.93 -22.67 -10.60
C PRO A 465 -15.33 -22.47 -11.99
N ASP A 466 -15.93 -23.02 -13.05
CA ASP A 466 -15.41 -22.93 -14.42
C ASP A 466 -15.46 -21.50 -14.98
N TRP A 467 -16.36 -20.66 -14.46
CA TRP A 467 -16.34 -19.24 -14.72
C TRP A 467 -15.19 -18.57 -13.95
N SER A 468 -14.08 -18.32 -14.65
CA SER A 468 -12.79 -17.91 -14.06
C SER A 468 -12.82 -16.64 -13.22
N THR A 469 -13.82 -15.77 -13.39
CA THR A 469 -13.98 -14.55 -12.57
C THR A 469 -14.85 -14.72 -11.33
N GLY A 470 -15.29 -15.94 -11.05
CA GLY A 470 -16.03 -16.32 -9.84
C GLY A 470 -17.40 -15.66 -9.69
N LEU A 471 -17.97 -15.77 -8.49
CA LEU A 471 -19.19 -15.08 -8.11
C LEU A 471 -19.07 -13.58 -8.35
N ARG A 472 -20.09 -12.97 -8.96
CA ARG A 472 -20.05 -11.55 -9.31
C ARG A 472 -21.33 -10.85 -8.95
N LEU A 473 -21.21 -9.70 -8.31
CA LEU A 473 -22.33 -8.78 -8.20
C LEU A 473 -22.60 -8.13 -9.57
N ALA A 474 -23.84 -8.18 -10.04
CA ALA A 474 -24.25 -7.61 -11.32
C ALA A 474 -25.56 -6.83 -11.21
N MET A 475 -25.68 -5.79 -12.04
CA MET A 475 -26.91 -5.02 -12.24
C MET A 475 -27.53 -5.45 -13.57
N LEU A 476 -28.84 -5.68 -13.60
CA LEU A 476 -29.58 -6.14 -14.79
C LEU A 476 -30.62 -5.11 -15.26
N PRO A 477 -30.19 -3.94 -15.78
CA PRO A 477 -31.11 -2.96 -16.35
C PRO A 477 -31.82 -3.52 -17.58
N GLU A 478 -33.03 -3.03 -17.86
CA GLU A 478 -33.89 -3.55 -18.94
C GLU A 478 -33.27 -3.40 -20.34
N ASP A 479 -32.48 -2.34 -20.55
CA ASP A 479 -31.74 -2.09 -21.80
C ASP A 479 -30.40 -2.84 -21.88
N GLY A 480 -30.02 -3.57 -20.83
CA GLY A 480 -28.76 -4.29 -20.71
C GLY A 480 -27.52 -3.40 -20.58
N GLN A 481 -27.68 -2.12 -20.25
CA GLN A 481 -26.61 -1.13 -20.21
C GLN A 481 -26.56 -0.40 -18.87
N TYR A 482 -25.66 -0.80 -17.97
CA TYR A 482 -25.43 -0.06 -16.72
C TYR A 482 -24.33 1.00 -16.92
N SER A 483 -24.72 2.21 -17.31
CA SER A 483 -23.81 3.31 -17.63
C SER A 483 -23.26 4.00 -16.37
N ASN A 484 -22.23 4.84 -16.54
CA ASN A 484 -21.75 5.72 -15.47
C ASN A 484 -22.84 6.72 -15.03
N GLY A 485 -23.75 7.10 -15.94
CA GLY A 485 -24.90 7.95 -15.64
C GLY A 485 -25.96 7.23 -14.79
N ASP A 486 -26.25 5.97 -15.08
CA ASP A 486 -27.16 5.14 -14.28
C ASP A 486 -26.57 4.90 -12.91
N CYS A 487 -25.27 4.56 -12.86
CA CYS A 487 -24.53 4.38 -11.62
C CYS A 487 -24.56 5.63 -10.74
N LEU A 488 -24.34 6.81 -11.32
CA LEU A 488 -24.37 8.07 -10.57
C LEU A 488 -25.76 8.36 -10.01
N GLN A 489 -26.81 8.15 -10.81
CA GLN A 489 -28.20 8.38 -10.38
C GLN A 489 -28.72 7.32 -9.39
N THR A 490 -28.08 6.15 -9.35
CA THR A 490 -28.39 5.05 -8.43
C THR A 490 -27.34 4.89 -7.33
N SER A 491 -26.62 5.97 -7.00
CA SER A 491 -25.67 6.01 -5.88
C SER A 491 -26.14 7.01 -4.82
N ALA A 492 -26.18 6.58 -3.56
CA ALA A 492 -26.40 7.48 -2.44
C ALA A 492 -25.14 8.33 -2.17
N PRO A 493 -25.25 9.51 -1.52
CA PRO A 493 -24.10 10.32 -1.15
C PRO A 493 -23.08 9.53 -0.33
N GLY A 494 -21.80 9.64 -0.69
CA GLY A 494 -20.71 8.90 -0.06
C GLY A 494 -20.66 7.41 -0.41
N MET A 495 -21.30 6.97 -1.50
CA MET A 495 -21.28 5.57 -1.95
C MET A 495 -21.16 5.46 -3.47
N GLY A 496 -20.67 4.31 -3.96
CA GLY A 496 -20.65 3.99 -5.39
C GLY A 496 -20.03 5.07 -6.27
N CYS A 497 -20.76 5.51 -7.29
CA CYS A 497 -20.31 6.51 -8.26
C CYS A 497 -20.22 7.95 -7.71
N ASP A 498 -20.74 8.21 -6.51
CA ASP A 498 -20.51 9.48 -5.80
C ASP A 498 -19.06 9.60 -5.29
N ILE A 499 -18.43 8.46 -4.95
CA ILE A 499 -17.02 8.39 -4.55
C ILE A 499 -16.10 8.25 -5.78
N TYR A 500 -16.44 7.34 -6.69
CA TYR A 500 -15.60 6.97 -7.83
C TYR A 500 -16.47 6.65 -9.04
N LEU A 501 -16.48 7.56 -10.02
CA LEU A 501 -17.34 7.48 -11.20
C LEU A 501 -16.91 6.33 -12.14
N SER A 502 -17.34 5.11 -11.81
CA SER A 502 -17.23 3.93 -12.66
C SER A 502 -18.32 2.93 -12.32
N ALA A 503 -19.24 2.69 -13.25
CA ALA A 503 -20.29 1.68 -13.13
C ALA A 503 -19.70 0.28 -12.89
N GLY A 504 -18.61 -0.04 -13.61
CA GLY A 504 -17.89 -1.31 -13.44
C GLY A 504 -17.27 -1.52 -12.06
N ALA A 505 -16.97 -0.46 -11.30
CA ALA A 505 -16.52 -0.62 -9.91
C ALA A 505 -17.62 -1.25 -9.05
N ARG A 506 -18.90 -0.99 -9.34
CA ARG A 506 -20.01 -1.58 -8.59
C ARG A 506 -20.22 -3.07 -8.87
N TRP A 507 -19.55 -3.63 -9.87
CA TRP A 507 -19.66 -5.03 -10.26
C TRP A 507 -18.58 -5.87 -9.57
N VAL A 508 -18.75 -6.09 -8.27
CA VAL A 508 -17.78 -6.79 -7.41
C VAL A 508 -17.55 -8.22 -7.92
N ARG A 509 -16.41 -8.48 -8.54
CA ARG A 509 -15.98 -9.84 -8.92
C ARG A 509 -15.44 -10.61 -7.72
N TYR A 510 -15.43 -11.93 -7.82
CA TYR A 510 -15.00 -12.81 -6.72
C TYR A 510 -15.69 -12.50 -5.38
N THR A 511 -16.98 -12.16 -5.43
CA THR A 511 -17.74 -11.81 -4.23
C THR A 511 -17.69 -12.96 -3.23
N GLN A 512 -17.16 -12.67 -2.04
CA GLN A 512 -16.94 -13.64 -0.97
C GLN A 512 -17.83 -13.37 0.24
N ILE A 513 -18.07 -12.10 0.57
CA ILE A 513 -18.91 -11.71 1.71
C ILE A 513 -19.91 -10.65 1.25
N ILE A 514 -21.18 -10.85 1.61
CA ILE A 514 -22.25 -9.87 1.49
C ILE A 514 -22.78 -9.64 2.90
N GLU A 515 -22.57 -8.46 3.48
CA GLU A 515 -22.92 -8.18 4.87
C GLU A 515 -23.80 -6.94 5.03
N VAL A 516 -24.81 -7.05 5.90
CA VAL A 516 -25.65 -5.93 6.33
C VAL A 516 -24.97 -5.22 7.50
N VAL A 517 -24.53 -3.98 7.27
CA VAL A 517 -23.83 -3.15 8.25
C VAL A 517 -24.82 -2.15 8.87
N PRO A 518 -24.85 -2.02 10.22
CA PRO A 518 -25.69 -1.06 10.92
C PRO A 518 -25.43 0.40 10.59
#